data_AF-A0A2P6RWJ9-F1
#
_entry.id   AF-A0A2P6RWJ9-F1
#
_cell.length_a   1.000
_cell.length_b   1.000
_cell.length_c   1.000
_cell.angle_alpha   90.00
_cell.angle_beta   90.00
_cell.angle_gamma   90.00
#
_symmetry.space_group_name_H-M   'P 1'
#
loop_
_entity.id
_entity.type
_entity.pdbx_description
1 polymer ?
#
loop_
_entity_poly.entity_id
_entity_poly.type
_entity_poly.pdbx_seq_one_letter_code
_entity_poly.pdbx_strand_id
1 'polypeptide(L)'
;MIGDSLYAWTNGRLHSPHHRVMMTGNEARYSTGLFSIPKAGYIIKAREEVVDEEHPLLFKPFDHVEFLGFYYSEAGQRAPSALKTYCGVQN
;
A
#
# COMPACT_ATOMS: atom_id res chain seq x y z
N MET A 1 11.75 -2.38 0.40
CA MET A 1 10.58 -2.68 -0.46
C MET A 1 9.63 -1.51 -0.38
N ILE A 2 8.95 -1.16 -1.47
CA ILE A 2 7.91 -0.13 -1.43
C ILE A 2 6.62 -0.79 -0.92
N GLY A 3 5.97 -0.17 0.06
CA GLY A 3 4.66 -0.58 0.55
C GLY A 3 3.54 0.34 0.03
N ASP A 4 2.31 -0.08 0.24
CA ASP A 4 1.10 0.57 -0.28
C ASP A 4 0.97 2.05 0.13
N SER A 5 1.39 2.41 1.33
CA SER A 5 1.38 3.80 1.79
C SER A 5 2.24 4.73 0.92
N LEU A 6 3.43 4.27 0.51
CA LEU A 6 4.35 5.06 -0.33
C LEU A 6 3.92 5.01 -1.81
N TYR A 7 3.35 3.90 -2.26
CA TYR A 7 2.71 3.80 -3.57
C TYR A 7 1.56 4.82 -3.73
N ALA A 8 0.70 4.92 -2.72
CA ALA A 8 -0.39 5.91 -2.72
C ALA A 8 0.12 7.36 -2.59
N TRP A 9 1.09 7.60 -1.70
CA TRP A 9 1.67 8.94 -1.52
C TRP A 9 2.36 9.47 -2.78
N THR A 10 2.94 8.57 -3.59
CA THR A 10 3.53 8.92 -4.89
C THR A 10 2.55 8.85 -6.05
N ASN A 11 1.23 8.72 -5.81
CA ASN A 11 0.21 8.56 -6.86
C ASN A 11 0.57 7.50 -7.91
N GLY A 12 1.17 6.40 -7.47
CA GLY A 12 1.52 5.29 -8.34
C GLY A 12 2.86 5.35 -9.06
N ARG A 13 3.67 6.40 -8.87
CA ARG A 13 5.00 6.51 -9.50
C ARG A 13 5.99 5.44 -9.03
N LEU A 14 5.88 4.99 -7.77
CA LEU A 14 6.69 3.91 -7.23
C LEU A 14 5.88 2.63 -7.10
N HIS A 15 6.31 1.54 -7.73
CA HIS A 15 5.60 0.28 -7.69
C HIS A 15 5.70 -0.41 -6.30
N SER A 16 4.57 -0.82 -5.73
CA SER A 16 4.46 -1.71 -4.55
C SER A 16 4.39 -3.18 -5.02
N PRO A 17 5.48 -3.96 -4.95
CA PRO A 17 5.51 -5.31 -5.50
C PRO A 17 4.92 -6.35 -4.53
N HIS A 18 4.14 -7.28 -5.09
CA HIS A 18 3.83 -8.54 -4.42
C HIS A 18 5.10 -9.38 -4.31
N HIS A 19 5.36 -9.90 -3.12
CA HIS A 19 6.54 -10.71 -2.86
C HIS A 19 6.18 -11.87 -1.95
N ARG A 20 6.88 -12.98 -2.13
CA ARG A 20 6.74 -14.18 -1.29
C ARG A 20 8.09 -14.85 -1.12
N VAL A 21 8.28 -15.48 0.04
CA VAL A 21 9.44 -16.34 0.29
C VAL A 21 9.01 -17.79 0.04
N MET A 22 9.73 -18.47 -0.85
CA MET A 22 9.58 -19.90 -1.07
C MET A 22 10.77 -20.62 -0.44
N MET A 23 10.52 -21.68 0.33
CA MET A 23 11.59 -22.50 0.89
C MET A 23 12.06 -23.50 -0.17
N THR A 24 13.38 -23.58 -0.41
CA THR A 24 13.99 -24.50 -1.39
C THR A 24 14.86 -25.58 -0.74
N GLY A 25 14.81 -25.73 0.57
CA GLY A 25 15.57 -26.73 1.33
C GLY A 25 15.03 -26.92 2.75
N ASN A 26 15.68 -27.79 3.51
CA ASN A 26 15.24 -28.19 4.85
C ASN A 26 15.91 -27.38 5.98
N GLU A 27 16.83 -26.50 5.64
CA GLU A 27 17.55 -25.67 6.62
C GLU A 27 16.71 -24.48 7.09
N ALA A 28 16.94 -24.08 8.34
CA ALA A 28 16.31 -22.89 8.90
C ALA A 28 16.79 -21.62 8.18
N ARG A 29 15.85 -20.78 7.74
CA ARG A 29 16.12 -19.47 7.16
C ARG A 29 15.74 -18.37 8.15
N TYR A 30 16.71 -17.55 8.54
CA TYR A 30 16.48 -16.40 9.42
C TYR A 30 16.51 -15.09 8.62
N SER A 31 15.61 -14.17 8.95
CA SER A 31 15.61 -12.81 8.41
C SER A 31 15.04 -11.84 9.44
N THR A 32 15.52 -10.59 9.40
CA THR A 32 14.95 -9.48 10.16
C THR A 32 14.45 -8.41 9.19
N GLY A 33 13.38 -7.72 9.56
CA GLY A 33 12.77 -6.65 8.76
C GLY A 33 12.63 -5.38 9.58
N LEU A 34 13.01 -4.25 8.99
CA LEU A 34 12.74 -2.92 9.51
C LEU A 34 11.76 -2.21 8.57
N PHE A 35 10.66 -1.70 9.12
CA PHE A 35 9.61 -1.06 8.35
C PHE A 35 9.37 0.36 8.88
N SER A 36 9.31 1.32 7.96
CA SER A 36 8.88 2.68 8.26
C SER A 36 7.37 2.78 8.06
N ILE A 37 6.64 3.16 9.11
CA ILE A 37 5.18 3.21 9.12
C ILE A 37 4.73 4.67 9.30
N PRO A 38 3.70 5.13 8.55
CA PRO A 38 3.07 6.43 8.79
C PRO A 38 2.58 6.56 10.24
N LYS A 39 2.74 7.75 10.82
CA LYS A 39 2.22 8.04 12.16
C LYS A 39 0.68 7.94 12.16
N ALA A 40 0.09 7.39 13.21
CA ALA A 40 -1.36 7.37 13.38
C ALA A 40 -1.94 8.79 13.30
N GLY A 41 -3.06 8.95 12.58
CA GLY A 41 -3.69 10.24 12.29
C GLY A 41 -3.06 11.01 11.13
N TYR A 42 -1.96 10.52 10.54
CA TYR A 42 -1.40 11.12 9.34
C TYR A 42 -2.21 10.68 8.11
N ILE A 43 -2.81 11.65 7.45
CA ILE A 43 -3.56 11.42 6.21
C ILE A 43 -2.59 11.26 5.04
N ILE A 44 -2.51 10.06 4.49
CA ILE A 44 -1.79 9.77 3.26
C ILE A 44 -2.62 10.33 2.12
N LYS A 45 -2.01 11.23 1.33
CA LYS A 45 -2.55 11.75 0.09
C LYS A 45 -1.44 11.91 -0.93
N ALA A 46 -1.79 11.79 -2.21
CA ALA A 46 -0.89 12.15 -3.29
C ALA A 46 -0.44 13.61 -3.16
N ARG A 47 0.81 13.87 -3.49
CA ARG A 47 1.32 15.23 -3.63
C ARG A 47 0.78 15.88 -4.90
N GLU A 48 0.52 17.18 -4.86
CA GLU A 48 0.01 17.93 -6.01
C GLU A 48 0.99 17.86 -7.20
N GLU A 49 2.30 17.82 -6.93
CA GLU A 49 3.32 17.76 -7.98
C GLU A 49 3.39 16.41 -8.73
N VAL A 50 2.65 15.39 -8.28
CA VAL A 50 2.60 14.07 -8.95
C VAL A 50 1.20 13.71 -9.46
N VAL A 51 0.28 14.68 -9.47
CA VAL A 51 -1.08 14.56 -10.00
C VAL A 51 -1.25 15.61 -11.10
N ASP A 52 -1.45 15.16 -12.33
CA ASP A 52 -1.56 16.01 -13.50
C ASP A 52 -2.54 15.38 -14.52
N GLU A 53 -2.76 16.03 -15.67
CA GLU A 53 -3.68 15.54 -16.71
C GLU A 53 -3.25 14.19 -17.31
N GLU A 54 -1.94 13.93 -17.39
CA GLU A 54 -1.39 12.66 -17.89
C GLU A 54 -1.42 11.59 -16.79
N HIS A 55 -1.41 11.99 -15.53
CA HIS A 55 -1.33 11.14 -14.35
C HIS A 55 -2.41 11.51 -13.32
N PRO A 56 -3.67 11.15 -13.59
CA PRO A 56 -4.79 11.48 -12.71
C PRO A 56 -4.64 10.82 -11.34
N LEU A 57 -5.38 11.36 -10.37
CA LEU A 57 -5.38 10.86 -9.00
C LEU A 57 -5.88 9.40 -8.97
N LEU A 58 -5.07 8.50 -8.40
CA LEU A 58 -5.40 7.08 -8.28
C LEU A 58 -6.07 6.73 -6.95
N PHE A 59 -5.79 7.49 -5.89
CA PHE A 59 -6.21 7.18 -4.52
C PHE A 59 -6.75 8.42 -3.80
N LYS A 60 -7.91 8.26 -3.16
CA LYS A 60 -8.49 9.21 -2.21
C LYS A 60 -7.61 9.30 -0.96
N PRO A 61 -7.53 10.47 -0.29
CA PRO A 61 -6.83 10.60 0.98
C PRO A 61 -7.35 9.61 2.04
N PHE A 62 -6.45 9.04 2.85
CA PHE A 62 -6.83 8.05 3.86
C PHE A 62 -5.86 8.01 5.06
N ASP A 63 -6.33 7.51 6.20
CA ASP A 63 -5.48 7.19 7.36
C ASP A 63 -4.92 5.75 7.26
N HIS A 64 -3.64 5.59 7.58
CA HIS A 64 -2.97 4.29 7.47
C HIS A 64 -3.53 3.22 8.43
N VAL A 65 -3.88 3.60 9.65
CA VAL A 65 -4.40 2.67 10.67
C VAL A 65 -5.80 2.20 10.31
N GLU A 66 -6.64 3.10 9.80
CA GLU A 66 -7.96 2.72 9.28
C GLU A 66 -7.86 1.78 8.07
N PHE A 67 -6.94 2.05 7.15
CA PHE A 67 -6.63 1.14 6.04
C PHE A 67 -6.19 -0.23 6.54
N LEU A 68 -5.32 -0.32 7.56
CA LEU A 68 -4.94 -1.61 8.14
C LEU A 68 -6.15 -2.35 8.74
N GLY A 69 -7.08 -1.63 9.36
CA GLY A 69 -8.36 -2.20 9.83
C GLY A 69 -9.15 -2.86 8.69
N PHE A 70 -9.27 -2.21 7.53
CA PHE A 70 -9.86 -2.81 6.34
C PHE A 70 -9.01 -3.97 5.80
N TYR A 71 -7.69 -3.79 5.70
CA TYR A 71 -6.75 -4.76 5.13
C TYR A 71 -6.85 -6.12 5.83
N TYR A 72 -6.94 -6.13 7.17
CA TYR A 72 -7.06 -7.36 7.95
C TYR A 72 -8.49 -7.92 8.04
N SER A 73 -9.50 -7.25 7.49
CA SER A 73 -10.86 -7.78 7.40
C SER A 73 -10.98 -8.89 6.34
N GLU A 74 -12.04 -9.70 6.42
CA GLU A 74 -12.34 -10.72 5.39
C GLU A 74 -12.51 -10.09 3.99
N ALA A 75 -13.13 -8.92 3.92
CA ALA A 75 -13.31 -8.18 2.67
C ALA A 75 -11.96 -7.70 2.11
N GLY A 76 -11.08 -7.17 2.97
CA GLY A 76 -9.74 -6.72 2.58
C GLY A 76 -8.85 -7.86 2.09
N GLN A 77 -8.86 -9.00 2.78
CA GLN A 77 -8.09 -10.19 2.41
C GLN A 77 -8.57 -10.86 1.12
N ARG A 78 -9.85 -10.70 0.76
CA ARG A 78 -10.41 -11.20 -0.51
C ARG A 78 -10.30 -10.21 -1.67
N ALA A 79 -9.95 -8.95 -1.39
CA ALA A 79 -9.83 -7.94 -2.42
C ALA A 79 -8.63 -8.24 -3.33
N PRO A 80 -8.77 -8.13 -4.67
CA PRO A 80 -7.63 -8.24 -5.59
C PRO A 80 -6.53 -7.19 -5.30
N SER A 81 -6.92 -6.04 -4.76
CA SER A 81 -6.02 -5.03 -4.21
C SER A 81 -6.73 -4.31 -3.08
N ALA A 82 -6.32 -4.58 -1.84
CA ALA A 82 -6.93 -3.96 -0.67
C ALA A 82 -6.86 -2.42 -0.74
N LEU A 83 -5.71 -1.87 -1.15
CA LEU A 83 -5.54 -0.43 -1.31
C LEU A 83 -6.53 0.17 -2.32
N LYS A 84 -6.64 -0.40 -3.53
CA LYS A 84 -7.57 0.10 -4.56
C LYS A 84 -9.03 -0.05 -4.13
N THR A 85 -9.38 -1.14 -3.46
CA THR A 85 -10.75 -1.34 -2.95
C THR A 85 -11.09 -0.34 -1.85
N TYR A 86 -10.13 -0.02 -0.98
CA TYR A 86 -10.35 0.87 0.16
C TYR A 86 -10.41 2.35 -0.24
N CYS A 87 -9.42 2.83 -1.01
CA CYS A 87 -9.28 4.25 -1.31
C CYS A 87 -9.08 4.55 -2.80
N GLY A 88 -9.25 3.58 -3.72
CA GLY A 88 -9.17 3.87 -5.16
C GLY A 88 -10.19 4.92 -5.61
N VAL A 89 -9.80 5.76 -6.55
CA VAL A 89 -10.74 6.59 -7.32
C VAL A 89 -11.45 5.69 -8.33
N GLN A 90 -12.77 5.79 -8.42
CA GLN A 90 -13.53 5.12 -9.47
C GLN A 90 -13.41 5.97 -10.74
N ASN A 91 -12.92 5.36 -11.82
CA ASN A 91 -12.98 5.93 -13.16
C ASN A 91 -14.29 5.53 -13.84
#